data_AF-G7VB06-F1
#
_entry.id   AF-G7VB06-F1
#
_cell.length_a   1.000
_cell.length_b   1.000
_cell.length_c   1.000
_cell.angle_alpha   90.00
_cell.angle_beta   90.00
_cell.angle_gamma   90.00
#
_symmetry.space_group_name_H-M   'P 1'
#
loop_
_entity.id
_entity.type
_entity.pdbx_description
1 polymer ?
#
loop_
_entity_poly.entity_id
_entity_poly.type
_entity_poly.pdbx_seq_one_letter_code
_entity_poly.pdbx_strand_id
1 'polypeptide(L)'
;MLGFLKASGGGSVAIAEFSRDTVLYIYENPPSWPSPKDVEKYVEELYESAKAVFKNVAILRFTLRTPLTIHTKWPYLPLEIGLAIHPLLNVPYIPGSSLKGLLSHHIDKACGLDAVELFGDAEHKGMLVVFDAYPVKWEKVMEPDIITPHYREVEGEISEVEASPTPLVYPTVPPGVEFAFIIAADADVGCIAELQQRIADALARGVGARTSLGYGRFKFKF
;
A
#
# COMPACT_ATOMS: atom_id res chain seq x y z
N MET A 1 -11.57 -34.37 -5.72
CA MET A 1 -11.48 -34.89 -4.35
C MET A 1 -10.91 -33.76 -3.48
N LEU A 2 -11.74 -32.75 -3.16
CA LEU A 2 -11.35 -31.68 -2.25
C LEU A 2 -11.68 -32.15 -0.83
N GLY A 3 -10.64 -32.46 -0.05
CA GLY A 3 -10.79 -32.71 1.38
C GLY A 3 -11.03 -31.39 2.09
N PHE A 4 -12.24 -31.18 2.61
CA PHE A 4 -12.52 -30.11 3.55
C PHE A 4 -11.73 -30.38 4.84
N LEU A 5 -10.71 -29.57 5.10
CA LEU A 5 -10.02 -29.52 6.39
C LEU A 5 -11.02 -29.06 7.45
N LYS A 6 -11.48 -30.00 8.29
CA LYS A 6 -12.16 -29.69 9.54
C LYS A 6 -11.16 -29.03 10.48
N ALA A 7 -11.30 -27.72 10.69
CA ALA A 7 -10.64 -27.04 11.80
C ALA A 7 -11.35 -27.43 13.10
N SER A 8 -10.77 -28.38 13.85
CA SER A 8 -11.16 -28.69 15.22
C SER A 8 -10.12 -28.13 16.19
N GLY A 9 -10.51 -27.13 16.98
CA GLY A 9 -9.83 -26.73 18.23
C GLY A 9 -8.40 -26.22 18.12
N GLY A 10 -8.23 -24.93 17.79
CA GLY A 10 -6.92 -24.24 17.84
C GLY A 10 -7.01 -22.85 17.21
N GLY A 11 -7.47 -21.85 17.98
CA GLY A 11 -7.99 -20.59 17.41
C GLY A 11 -6.98 -19.69 16.68
N SER A 12 -5.69 -19.69 17.06
CA SER A 12 -4.66 -18.80 16.48
C SER A 12 -3.62 -19.55 15.64
N VAL A 13 -3.10 -20.67 16.16
CA VAL A 13 -2.07 -21.48 15.47
C VAL A 13 -2.57 -22.01 14.12
N ALA A 14 -3.83 -22.45 14.04
CA ALA A 14 -4.41 -22.95 12.79
C ALA A 14 -4.56 -21.85 11.72
N ILE A 15 -4.76 -20.59 12.12
CA ILE A 15 -4.87 -19.45 11.20
C ILE A 15 -3.49 -19.05 10.69
N ALA A 16 -2.47 -19.04 11.56
CA ALA A 16 -1.09 -18.73 11.17
C ALA A 16 -0.54 -19.77 10.19
N GLU A 17 -0.76 -21.06 10.46
CA GLU A 17 -0.38 -22.17 9.57
C GLU A 17 -1.12 -22.08 8.22
N PHE A 18 -2.44 -21.87 8.25
CA PHE A 18 -3.23 -21.67 7.04
C PHE A 18 -2.74 -20.46 6.22
N SER A 19 -2.46 -19.34 6.88
CA SER A 19 -1.97 -18.12 6.23
C SER A 19 -0.63 -18.38 5.54
N ARG A 20 0.29 -19.06 6.25
CA ARG A 20 1.59 -19.45 5.70
C ARG A 20 1.44 -20.33 4.47
N ASP A 21 0.68 -21.41 4.56
CA ASP A 21 0.51 -22.34 3.45
C ASP A 21 -0.16 -21.67 2.24
N THR A 22 -1.15 -20.81 2.50
CA THR A 22 -1.84 -20.04 1.45
C THR A 22 -0.90 -19.06 0.75
N VAL A 23 -0.11 -18.29 1.49
CA VAL A 23 0.80 -17.30 0.91
C VAL A 23 1.92 -17.99 0.12
N LEU A 24 2.48 -19.08 0.64
CA LEU A 24 3.48 -19.87 -0.08
C LEU A 24 2.89 -20.50 -1.33
N TYR A 25 1.67 -21.04 -1.26
CA TYR A 25 0.97 -21.59 -2.42
C TYR A 25 0.75 -20.54 -3.51
N ILE A 26 0.30 -19.33 -3.15
CA ILE A 26 0.11 -18.23 -4.10
C ILE A 26 1.47 -17.80 -4.70
N TYR A 27 2.54 -17.84 -3.92
CA TYR A 27 3.87 -17.49 -4.43
C TYR A 27 4.42 -18.53 -5.42
N GLU A 28 4.25 -19.81 -5.13
CA GLU A 28 4.67 -20.92 -6.02
C GLU A 28 3.75 -21.05 -7.25
N ASN A 29 2.46 -20.73 -7.09
CA ASN A 29 1.43 -20.82 -8.11
C ASN A 29 0.74 -19.45 -8.25
N PRO A 30 1.44 -18.43 -8.81
CA PRO A 30 0.90 -17.10 -8.93
C PRO A 30 -0.39 -17.14 -9.76
N PRO A 31 -1.46 -16.43 -9.31
CA PRO A 31 -2.65 -16.30 -10.12
C PRO A 31 -2.30 -15.60 -11.42
N SER A 32 -3.24 -15.62 -12.39
CA SER A 32 -3.12 -14.85 -13.61
C SER A 32 -3.21 -13.35 -13.30
N TRP A 33 -2.09 -12.78 -12.83
CA TRP A 33 -1.92 -11.35 -12.65
C TRP A 33 -2.11 -10.67 -14.02
N PRO A 34 -2.79 -9.51 -14.07
CA PRO A 34 -2.84 -8.74 -15.32
C PRO A 34 -1.42 -8.36 -15.74
N SER A 35 -1.22 -8.10 -17.02
CA SER A 35 0.09 -7.63 -17.46
C SER A 35 0.33 -6.20 -16.97
N PRO A 36 1.60 -5.78 -16.78
CA PRO A 36 1.91 -4.37 -16.48
C PRO A 36 1.31 -3.39 -17.48
N LYS A 37 1.21 -3.79 -18.76
CA LYS A 37 0.60 -2.98 -19.81
C LYS A 37 -0.90 -2.77 -19.62
N ASP A 38 -1.62 -3.76 -19.09
CA ASP A 38 -3.06 -3.64 -18.85
C ASP A 38 -3.34 -2.65 -17.71
N VAL A 39 -2.53 -2.71 -16.64
CA VAL A 39 -2.65 -1.75 -15.53
C VAL A 39 -2.19 -0.35 -15.95
N GLU A 40 -1.12 -0.25 -16.73
CA GLU A 40 -0.66 1.03 -17.28
C GLU A 40 -1.73 1.68 -18.17
N LYS A 41 -2.40 0.89 -19.04
CA LYS A 41 -3.53 1.37 -19.84
C LYS A 41 -4.68 1.90 -18.97
N TYR A 42 -5.05 1.18 -17.90
CA TYR A 42 -6.08 1.65 -16.97
C TYR A 42 -5.68 2.97 -16.29
N VAL A 43 -4.42 3.10 -15.87
CA VAL A 43 -3.90 4.33 -15.27
C VAL A 43 -3.92 5.49 -16.27
N GLU A 44 -3.59 5.24 -17.54
CA GLU A 44 -3.68 6.24 -18.62
C GLU A 44 -5.13 6.68 -18.86
N GLU A 45 -6.09 5.75 -18.95
CA GLU A 45 -7.51 6.07 -19.10
C GLU A 45 -8.04 6.88 -17.90
N LEU A 46 -7.61 6.54 -16.69
CA LEU A 46 -7.95 7.28 -15.47
C LEU A 46 -7.34 8.69 -15.48
N TYR A 47 -6.09 8.82 -15.96
CA TYR A 47 -5.40 10.11 -16.07
C TYR A 47 -6.08 11.03 -17.10
N GLU A 48 -6.44 10.51 -18.28
CA GLU A 48 -7.18 11.29 -19.29
C GLU A 48 -8.58 11.68 -18.81
N SER A 49 -9.27 10.78 -18.11
CA SER A 49 -10.56 11.10 -17.49
C SER A 49 -10.43 12.18 -16.41
N ALA A 50 -9.37 12.14 -15.62
CA ALA A 50 -9.10 13.18 -14.63
C ALA A 50 -8.83 14.54 -15.28
N LYS A 51 -8.08 14.59 -16.39
CA LYS A 51 -7.85 15.84 -17.14
C LYS A 51 -9.13 16.47 -17.67
N ALA A 52 -10.14 15.66 -18.01
CA ALA A 52 -11.43 16.16 -18.47
C ALA A 52 -12.23 16.86 -17.36
N VAL A 53 -11.92 16.57 -16.08
CA VAL A 53 -12.65 17.07 -14.91
C VAL A 53 -11.88 18.14 -14.15
N PHE A 54 -10.56 17.99 -14.03
CA PHE A 54 -9.71 18.85 -13.22
C PHE A 54 -8.79 19.71 -14.09
N LYS A 55 -8.52 20.95 -13.64
CA LYS A 55 -7.66 21.88 -14.40
C LYS A 55 -6.21 21.43 -14.45
N ASN A 56 -5.71 20.87 -13.35
CA ASN A 56 -4.34 20.39 -13.25
C ASN A 56 -4.33 18.93 -12.82
N VAL A 57 -3.64 18.10 -13.60
CA VAL A 57 -3.47 16.68 -13.28
C VAL A 57 -2.04 16.27 -13.59
N ALA A 58 -1.39 15.66 -12.59
CA ALA A 58 -0.05 15.12 -12.70
C ALA A 58 -0.06 13.61 -12.44
N ILE A 59 0.71 12.88 -13.25
CA ILE A 59 1.05 11.49 -12.99
C ILE A 59 2.51 11.44 -12.52
N LEU A 60 2.72 10.95 -11.30
CA LEU A 60 4.04 10.81 -10.71
C LEU A 60 4.38 9.32 -10.61
N ARG A 61 5.61 8.96 -10.98
CA ARG A 61 6.08 7.57 -10.93
C ARG A 61 7.19 7.43 -9.89
N PHE A 62 7.02 6.50 -8.97
CA PHE A 62 8.00 6.22 -7.93
C PHE A 62 8.30 4.72 -7.87
N THR A 63 9.56 4.37 -7.65
CA THR A 63 9.97 2.98 -7.47
C THR A 63 10.04 2.64 -6.00
N LEU A 64 9.42 1.54 -5.61
CA LEU A 64 9.45 1.02 -4.25
C LEU A 64 10.86 0.52 -3.91
N ARG A 65 11.42 0.97 -2.79
CA ARG A 65 12.78 0.64 -2.33
C ARG A 65 12.80 -0.46 -1.28
N THR A 66 11.79 -0.52 -0.42
CA THR A 66 11.66 -1.53 0.64
C THR A 66 10.32 -2.24 0.52
N PRO A 67 10.15 -3.46 1.05
CA PRO A 67 8.88 -4.18 0.95
C PRO A 67 7.72 -3.32 1.43
N LEU A 68 6.61 -3.37 0.70
CA LEU A 68 5.38 -2.65 1.05
C LEU A 68 4.34 -3.63 1.56
N THR A 69 3.81 -3.32 2.73
CA THR A 69 2.61 -3.93 3.27
C THR A 69 1.59 -2.85 3.56
N ILE A 70 0.34 -3.05 3.16
CA ILE A 70 -0.70 -2.03 3.28
C ILE A 70 -2.06 -2.70 3.50
N HIS A 71 -2.86 -2.09 4.37
CA HIS A 71 -4.16 -2.61 4.83
C HIS A 71 -4.07 -4.08 5.26
N THR A 72 -3.25 -4.31 6.29
CA THR A 72 -2.97 -5.65 6.83
C THR A 72 -4.20 -6.35 7.40
N LYS A 73 -5.30 -5.61 7.66
CA LYS A 73 -6.63 -6.16 7.97
C LYS A 73 -7.53 -5.93 6.76
N TRP A 74 -7.71 -6.96 5.93
CA TRP A 74 -8.58 -6.92 4.75
C TRP A 74 -9.43 -8.20 4.69
N PRO A 75 -10.77 -8.12 4.54
CA PRO A 75 -11.65 -9.28 4.71
C PRO A 75 -11.69 -10.25 3.52
N TYR A 76 -11.06 -9.92 2.39
CA TYR A 76 -11.22 -10.68 1.14
C TYR A 76 -10.35 -11.93 1.05
N LEU A 77 -9.23 -11.96 1.79
CA LEU A 77 -8.42 -13.15 1.97
C LEU A 77 -8.39 -13.44 3.48
N PRO A 78 -8.73 -14.65 3.94
CA PRO A 78 -8.74 -15.01 5.35
C PRO A 78 -7.30 -15.24 5.88
N LEU A 79 -6.40 -14.31 5.59
CA LEU A 79 -5.03 -14.28 6.07
C LEU A 79 -4.98 -13.50 7.37
N GLU A 80 -4.10 -13.91 8.27
CA GLU A 80 -3.84 -13.20 9.53
C GLU A 80 -3.31 -11.78 9.28
N ILE A 81 -2.43 -11.64 8.28
CA ILE A 81 -1.91 -10.37 7.79
C ILE A 81 -2.13 -10.37 6.28
N GLY A 82 -3.03 -9.49 5.83
CA GLY A 82 -3.36 -9.31 4.43
C GLY A 82 -2.51 -8.27 3.71
N LEU A 83 -2.83 -8.08 2.43
CA LEU A 83 -2.32 -7.03 1.56
C LEU A 83 -3.49 -6.44 0.79
N ALA A 84 -3.52 -5.11 0.62
CA ALA A 84 -4.54 -4.45 -0.21
C ALA A 84 -4.41 -4.91 -1.67
N ILE A 85 -5.35 -5.72 -2.14
CA ILE A 85 -5.46 -6.14 -3.54
C ILE A 85 -6.73 -5.50 -4.10
N HIS A 86 -6.60 -4.83 -5.24
CA HIS A 86 -7.72 -4.21 -5.91
C HIS A 86 -8.65 -5.31 -6.46
N PRO A 87 -9.94 -5.35 -6.09
CA PRO A 87 -10.81 -6.50 -6.36
C PRO A 87 -11.09 -6.74 -7.85
N LEU A 88 -11.05 -5.68 -8.68
CA LEU A 88 -11.28 -5.79 -10.12
C LEU A 88 -9.98 -6.01 -10.91
N LEU A 89 -9.01 -5.12 -10.75
CA LEU A 89 -7.71 -5.24 -11.42
C LEU A 89 -6.88 -6.43 -10.92
N ASN A 90 -7.20 -6.99 -9.76
CA ASN A 90 -6.47 -8.09 -9.16
C ASN A 90 -4.96 -7.80 -9.05
N VAL A 91 -4.59 -6.60 -8.60
CA VAL A 91 -3.21 -6.20 -8.30
C VAL A 91 -3.14 -5.49 -6.95
N PRO A 92 -2.01 -5.57 -6.23
CA PRO A 92 -1.77 -4.72 -5.07
C PRO A 92 -1.94 -3.24 -5.45
N TYR A 93 -2.53 -2.45 -4.58
CA TYR A 93 -2.70 -1.02 -4.81
C TYR A 93 -2.52 -0.25 -3.51
N ILE A 94 -2.22 1.05 -3.63
CA ILE A 94 -2.16 1.94 -2.47
C ILE A 94 -3.41 2.82 -2.52
N PRO A 95 -4.30 2.72 -1.52
CA PRO A 95 -5.49 3.56 -1.48
C PRO A 95 -5.17 5.05 -1.40
N GLY A 96 -5.90 5.86 -2.16
CA GLY A 96 -5.76 7.31 -2.21
C GLY A 96 -6.01 7.97 -0.86
N SER A 97 -6.86 7.36 -0.01
CA SER A 97 -7.06 7.81 1.38
C SER A 97 -5.81 7.63 2.24
N SER A 98 -5.10 6.50 2.11
CA SER A 98 -3.83 6.26 2.79
C SER A 98 -2.73 7.19 2.30
N LEU A 99 -2.70 7.47 0.99
CA LEU A 99 -1.80 8.47 0.43
C LEU A 99 -2.12 9.88 0.90
N LYS A 100 -3.38 10.29 0.85
CA LYS A 100 -3.81 11.60 1.31
C LYS A 100 -3.46 11.80 2.79
N GLY A 101 -3.67 10.78 3.62
CA GLY A 101 -3.28 10.80 5.04
C GLY A 101 -1.77 10.93 5.26
N LEU A 102 -0.96 10.22 4.47
CA LEU A 102 0.50 10.37 4.51
C LEU A 102 0.93 11.79 4.12
N LEU A 103 0.37 12.31 3.02
CA LEU A 103 0.70 13.63 2.51
C LEU A 103 0.26 14.72 3.50
N SER A 104 -0.96 14.67 4.02
CA SER A 104 -1.45 15.64 5.01
C SER A 104 -0.67 15.60 6.33
N HIS A 105 -0.09 14.45 6.68
CA HIS A 105 0.74 14.32 7.89
C HIS A 105 2.17 14.87 7.72
N HIS A 106 2.67 14.99 6.48
CA HIS A 106 4.06 15.40 6.22
C HIS A 106 4.20 16.73 5.46
N ILE A 107 3.12 17.22 4.88
CA ILE A 107 3.09 18.46 4.11
C ILE A 107 2.24 19.48 4.87
N ASP A 108 2.90 20.27 5.71
CA ASP A 108 2.24 21.36 6.45
C ASP A 108 1.92 22.55 5.54
N LYS A 109 2.80 22.78 4.55
CA LYS A 109 2.70 23.85 3.57
C LYS A 109 3.38 23.45 2.28
N ALA A 110 2.74 23.75 1.16
CA ALA A 110 3.34 23.68 -0.17
C ALA A 110 2.68 24.75 -1.03
N CYS A 111 3.38 25.27 -2.04
CA CYS A 111 2.72 26.12 -3.03
C CYS A 111 2.14 27.42 -2.47
N GLY A 112 2.64 27.88 -1.32
CA GLY A 112 2.05 29.01 -0.58
C GLY A 112 0.77 28.68 0.18
N LEU A 113 0.18 27.50 -0.04
CA LEU A 113 -1.05 27.00 0.58
C LEU A 113 -0.74 26.19 1.84
N ASP A 114 -1.61 26.30 2.84
CA ASP A 114 -1.52 25.49 4.05
C ASP A 114 -2.11 24.07 3.87
N ALA A 115 -1.92 23.22 4.87
CA ALA A 115 -2.43 21.85 4.85
C ALA A 115 -3.97 21.78 4.74
N VAL A 116 -4.70 22.76 5.30
CA VAL A 116 -6.18 22.78 5.27
C VAL A 116 -6.67 23.13 3.87
N GLU A 117 -6.05 24.09 3.19
CA GLU A 117 -6.33 24.43 1.80
C GLU A 117 -6.00 23.25 0.86
N LEU A 118 -4.87 22.57 1.10
CA LEU A 118 -4.43 21.45 0.27
C LEU A 118 -5.30 20.20 0.47
N PHE A 119 -5.51 19.77 1.71
CA PHE A 119 -6.12 18.46 2.02
C PHE A 119 -7.54 18.56 2.57
N GLY A 120 -7.94 19.73 3.08
CA GLY A 120 -9.24 19.95 3.71
C GLY A 120 -9.25 19.54 5.18
N ASP A 121 -10.33 19.94 5.85
CA ASP A 121 -10.67 19.54 7.22
C ASP A 121 -12.15 19.12 7.29
N ALA A 122 -12.75 19.16 8.47
CA ALA A 122 -14.15 18.80 8.65
C ALA A 122 -15.13 19.81 8.01
N GLU A 123 -14.71 21.05 7.79
CA GLU A 123 -15.56 22.17 7.33
C GLU A 123 -15.21 22.60 5.89
N HIS A 124 -13.97 22.41 5.47
CA HIS A 124 -13.41 22.87 4.20
C HIS A 124 -12.98 21.70 3.31
N LYS A 125 -13.42 21.71 2.05
CA LYS A 125 -12.96 20.75 1.05
C LYS A 125 -11.55 21.13 0.57
N GLY A 126 -10.62 20.18 0.69
CA GLY A 126 -9.26 20.34 0.16
C GLY A 126 -9.21 20.46 -1.37
N MET A 127 -8.23 21.22 -1.85
CA MET A 127 -8.01 21.47 -3.27
C MET A 127 -7.35 20.28 -4.00
N LEU A 128 -6.55 19.47 -3.30
CA LEU A 128 -5.88 18.30 -3.87
C LEU A 128 -6.77 17.05 -3.79
N VAL A 129 -6.92 16.42 -4.95
CA VAL A 129 -7.51 15.10 -5.10
C VAL A 129 -6.38 14.10 -5.33
N VAL A 130 -6.30 13.12 -4.43
CA VAL A 130 -5.30 12.05 -4.48
C VAL A 130 -6.01 10.76 -4.86
N PHE A 131 -5.66 10.20 -6.00
CA PHE A 131 -6.21 8.93 -6.47
C PHE A 131 -5.45 7.75 -5.84
N ASP A 132 -6.02 6.56 -6.00
CA ASP A 132 -5.32 5.31 -5.74
C ASP A 132 -4.06 5.21 -6.60
N ALA A 133 -2.99 4.65 -6.06
CA ALA A 133 -1.77 4.37 -6.80
C ALA A 133 -1.67 2.89 -7.16
N TYR A 134 -1.24 2.63 -8.39
CA TYR A 134 -1.22 1.31 -8.99
C TYR A 134 0.19 0.92 -9.44
N PRO A 135 0.58 -0.36 -9.34
CA PRO A 135 1.82 -0.84 -9.90
C PRO A 135 1.71 -0.80 -11.42
N VAL A 136 2.67 -0.18 -12.09
CA VAL A 136 2.71 -0.07 -13.57
C VAL A 136 3.88 -0.81 -14.18
N LYS A 137 4.87 -1.18 -13.36
CA LYS A 137 6.01 -1.99 -13.80
C LYS A 137 6.51 -2.87 -12.67
N TRP A 138 6.60 -4.18 -12.93
CA TRP A 138 7.12 -5.16 -11.98
C TRP A 138 7.64 -6.41 -12.69
N GLU A 139 8.58 -7.10 -12.06
CA GLU A 139 8.93 -8.49 -12.39
C GLU A 139 8.08 -9.47 -11.57
N LYS A 140 7.93 -9.18 -10.27
CA LYS A 140 7.01 -9.83 -9.35
C LYS A 140 6.22 -8.77 -8.61
N VAL A 141 4.92 -9.01 -8.43
CA VAL A 141 4.02 -8.07 -7.76
C VAL A 141 3.79 -8.43 -6.29
N MET A 142 4.13 -9.65 -5.89
CA MET A 142 3.92 -10.15 -4.53
C MET A 142 5.00 -11.18 -4.16
N GLU A 143 5.51 -11.10 -2.93
CA GLU A 143 6.42 -12.08 -2.32
C GLU A 143 6.03 -12.34 -0.85
N PRO A 144 6.29 -13.55 -0.33
CA PRO A 144 6.13 -13.85 1.09
C PRO A 144 7.18 -13.10 1.92
N ASP A 145 6.74 -12.55 3.04
CA ASP A 145 7.61 -12.01 4.09
C ASP A 145 7.21 -12.66 5.42
N ILE A 146 8.09 -12.57 6.43
CA ILE A 146 7.91 -13.25 7.71
C ILE A 146 8.21 -12.32 8.88
N ILE A 147 7.34 -12.36 9.88
CA ILE A 147 7.65 -11.83 11.21
C ILE A 147 7.54 -12.92 12.25
N THR A 148 8.39 -12.85 13.26
CA THR A 148 8.40 -13.84 14.35
C THR A 148 8.27 -13.10 15.67
N PRO A 149 7.06 -12.71 16.09
CA PRO A 149 6.82 -12.29 17.47
C PRO A 149 7.24 -13.42 18.41
N HIS A 150 8.07 -13.09 19.40
CA HIS A 150 8.50 -14.03 20.43
C HIS A 150 7.69 -13.85 21.72
N TYR A 151 7.20 -12.64 21.97
CA TYR A 151 6.41 -12.29 23.15
C TYR A 151 4.97 -11.98 22.76
N ARG A 152 4.03 -12.29 23.67
CA ARG A 152 2.62 -11.92 23.52
C ARG A 152 2.37 -10.54 24.13
N GLU A 153 3.02 -9.53 23.55
CA GLU A 153 2.96 -8.15 24.05
C GLU A 153 1.51 -7.63 24.19
N VAL A 154 0.61 -8.09 23.31
CA VAL A 154 -0.82 -7.74 23.33
C VAL A 154 -1.55 -8.29 24.57
N GLU A 155 -1.08 -9.41 25.12
CA GLU A 155 -1.62 -10.01 26.35
C GLU A 155 -0.94 -9.46 27.61
N GLY A 156 0.06 -8.57 27.46
CA GLY A 156 0.82 -7.98 28.57
C GLY A 156 1.86 -8.92 29.19
N GLU A 157 2.04 -10.10 28.62
CA GLU A 157 2.96 -11.14 29.09
C GLU A 157 4.31 -10.99 28.39
N ILE A 158 5.23 -10.25 29.03
CA ILE A 158 6.62 -10.14 28.61
C ILE A 158 7.47 -10.93 29.62
N SER A 159 7.71 -12.19 29.32
CA SER A 159 8.49 -13.11 30.14
C SER A 159 9.38 -13.95 29.24
N GLU A 160 10.68 -14.04 29.57
CA GLU A 160 11.61 -14.89 28.81
C GLU A 160 11.25 -16.38 28.89
N VAL A 161 10.62 -16.80 29.99
CA VAL A 161 10.20 -18.19 30.19
C VAL A 161 9.02 -18.55 29.28
N GLU A 162 8.19 -17.57 28.95
CA GLU A 162 6.99 -17.74 28.12
C GLU A 162 7.23 -17.35 26.66
N ALA A 163 8.45 -16.90 26.33
CA ALA A 163 8.84 -16.54 24.97
C ALA A 163 8.68 -17.75 24.03
N SER A 164 7.81 -17.60 23.04
CA SER A 164 7.52 -18.65 22.06
C SER A 164 7.45 -18.04 20.66
N PRO A 165 8.48 -18.24 19.82
CA PRO A 165 8.52 -17.67 18.48
C PRO A 165 7.36 -18.20 17.65
N THR A 166 6.50 -17.30 17.17
CA THR A 166 5.36 -17.63 16.31
C THR A 166 5.58 -17.01 14.93
N PRO A 167 6.11 -17.75 13.94
CA PRO A 167 6.38 -17.20 12.62
C PRO A 167 5.07 -16.94 11.85
N LEU A 168 4.78 -15.68 11.55
CA LEU A 168 3.65 -15.24 10.73
C LEU A 168 4.16 -14.88 9.34
N VAL A 169 3.79 -15.69 8.35
CA VAL A 169 4.12 -15.48 6.94
C VAL A 169 2.98 -14.74 6.26
N TYR A 170 3.29 -13.69 5.51
CA TYR A 170 2.29 -12.80 4.91
C TYR A 170 2.73 -12.24 3.56
N PRO A 171 1.79 -11.83 2.69
CA PRO A 171 2.12 -11.29 1.38
C PRO A 171 2.57 -9.84 1.48
N THR A 172 3.60 -9.49 0.72
CA THR A 172 4.12 -8.13 0.57
C THR A 172 4.39 -7.80 -0.88
N VAL A 173 4.39 -6.52 -1.23
CA VAL A 173 4.88 -6.07 -2.53
C VAL A 173 6.41 -5.95 -2.43
N PRO A 174 7.19 -6.65 -3.27
CA PRO A 174 8.64 -6.64 -3.21
C PRO A 174 9.22 -5.29 -3.68
N PRO A 175 10.44 -4.93 -3.25
CA PRO A 175 11.13 -3.76 -3.77
C PRO A 175 11.38 -3.89 -5.29
N GLY A 176 11.49 -2.75 -5.98
CA GLY A 176 11.69 -2.68 -7.43
C GLY A 176 10.41 -2.47 -8.24
N VAL A 177 9.23 -2.59 -7.62
CA VAL A 177 7.94 -2.28 -8.27
C VAL A 177 7.78 -0.77 -8.44
N GLU A 178 7.44 -0.33 -9.65
CA GLU A 178 7.14 1.07 -9.95
C GLU A 178 5.63 1.31 -9.82
N PHE A 179 5.25 2.30 -9.03
CA PHE A 179 3.87 2.74 -8.86
C PHE A 179 3.63 4.08 -9.55
N ALA A 180 2.46 4.21 -10.16
CA ALA A 180 1.96 5.46 -10.70
C ALA A 180 0.94 6.08 -9.73
N PHE A 181 1.14 7.36 -9.42
CA PHE A 181 0.35 8.16 -8.50
C PHE A 181 -0.29 9.28 -9.32
N ILE A 182 -1.62 9.37 -9.32
CA ILE A 182 -2.33 10.46 -9.97
C ILE A 182 -2.78 11.46 -8.91
N ILE A 183 -2.46 12.72 -9.14
CA ILE A 183 -2.85 13.84 -8.29
C ILE A 183 -3.51 14.88 -9.19
N ALA A 184 -4.65 15.40 -8.74
CA ALA A 184 -5.40 16.41 -9.44
C ALA A 184 -5.73 17.59 -8.53
N ALA A 185 -5.91 18.76 -9.13
CA ALA A 185 -6.34 19.98 -8.46
C ALA A 185 -7.32 20.76 -9.34
N ASP A 186 -8.33 21.35 -8.71
CA ASP A 186 -9.34 22.18 -9.36
C ASP A 186 -8.86 23.65 -9.58
N ALA A 187 -7.72 23.99 -8.99
CA ALA A 187 -7.11 25.32 -9.07
C ALA A 187 -5.73 25.27 -9.71
N ASP A 188 -5.26 26.45 -10.13
CA ASP A 188 -3.90 26.60 -10.64
C ASP A 188 -2.88 26.55 -9.50
N VAL A 189 -2.27 25.38 -9.32
CA VAL A 189 -1.22 25.16 -8.33
C VAL A 189 0.10 25.41 -9.07
N GLY A 190 0.48 26.68 -9.24
CA GLY A 190 1.59 27.15 -10.08
C GLY A 190 3.03 26.73 -9.67
N CYS A 191 3.16 25.59 -8.99
CA CYS A 191 4.32 25.15 -8.21
C CYS A 191 4.38 23.61 -8.15
N ILE A 192 3.94 22.95 -9.23
CA ILE A 192 3.93 21.49 -9.38
C ILE A 192 5.27 20.86 -8.97
N ALA A 193 6.39 21.50 -9.29
CA ALA A 193 7.72 21.03 -8.92
C ALA A 193 7.95 20.97 -7.39
N GLU A 194 7.52 21.98 -6.64
CA GLU A 194 7.60 21.96 -5.17
C GLU A 194 6.69 20.85 -4.61
N LEU A 195 5.46 20.77 -5.09
CA LEU A 195 4.50 19.74 -4.64
C LEU A 195 5.04 18.34 -4.90
N GLN A 196 5.60 18.10 -6.09
CA GLN A 196 6.23 16.83 -6.46
C GLN A 196 7.40 16.48 -5.53
N GLN A 197 8.23 17.46 -5.17
CA GLN A 197 9.32 17.25 -4.22
C GLN A 197 8.80 16.90 -2.82
N ARG A 198 7.78 17.62 -2.33
CA ARG A 198 7.14 17.34 -1.03
C ARG A 198 6.53 15.95 -0.98
N ILE A 199 5.88 15.52 -2.05
CA ILE A 199 5.34 14.17 -2.20
C ILE A 199 6.46 13.13 -2.19
N ALA A 200 7.56 13.39 -2.90
CA ALA A 200 8.72 12.50 -2.89
C ALA A 200 9.30 12.33 -1.48
N ASP A 201 9.44 13.43 -0.73
CA ASP A 201 9.93 13.42 0.65
C ASP A 201 8.98 12.65 1.58
N ALA A 202 7.66 12.81 1.42
CA ALA A 202 6.66 12.09 2.18
C ALA A 202 6.71 10.58 1.89
N LEU A 203 6.77 10.19 0.62
CA LEU A 203 6.85 8.79 0.19
C LEU A 203 8.19 8.13 0.59
N ALA A 204 9.25 8.91 0.77
CA ALA A 204 10.53 8.42 1.28
C ALA A 204 10.47 8.05 2.79
N ARG A 205 9.56 8.66 3.56
CA ARG A 205 9.34 8.32 4.98
C ARG A 205 8.61 6.98 5.15
N GLY A 206 7.74 6.65 4.19
CA GLY A 206 7.12 5.34 4.05
C GLY A 206 5.59 5.42 3.99
N VAL A 207 4.97 4.49 3.25
CA VAL A 207 3.51 4.35 3.14
C VAL A 207 3.08 2.94 3.55
N GLY A 208 1.88 2.81 4.11
CA GLY A 208 1.33 1.53 4.54
C GLY A 208 1.65 1.21 6.01
N ALA A 209 1.76 -0.08 6.33
CA ALA A 209 2.03 -0.55 7.68
C ALA A 209 3.55 -0.74 7.90
N ARG A 210 3.96 -0.75 9.18
CA ARG A 210 5.35 -1.02 9.61
C ARG A 210 6.40 -0.05 9.06
N THR A 211 6.01 1.20 8.79
CA THR A 211 6.91 2.27 8.30
C THR A 211 8.05 2.56 9.27
N SER A 212 7.83 2.44 10.59
CA SER A 212 8.87 2.55 11.62
C SER A 212 9.96 1.48 11.51
N LEU A 213 9.64 0.30 10.96
CA LEU A 213 10.60 -0.78 10.67
C LEU A 213 11.24 -0.65 9.29
N GLY A 214 10.91 0.40 8.53
CA GLY A 214 11.49 0.70 7.22
C GLY A 214 10.69 0.21 6.02
N TYR A 215 9.48 -0.31 6.20
CA TYR A 215 8.62 -0.77 5.10
C TYR A 215 8.04 0.41 4.29
N GLY A 216 7.68 0.12 3.04
CA GLY A 216 6.89 1.01 2.19
C GLY A 216 7.60 2.29 1.76
N ARG A 217 8.93 2.32 1.71
CA ARG A 217 9.69 3.52 1.31
C ARG A 217 9.87 3.56 -0.19
N PHE A 218 9.62 4.70 -0.79
CA PHE A 218 9.79 4.93 -2.22
C PHE A 218 11.02 5.78 -2.52
N LYS A 219 11.51 5.66 -3.75
CA LYS A 219 12.53 6.53 -4.32
C LYS A 219 11.99 7.16 -5.60
N PHE A 220 12.20 8.47 -5.75
CA PHE A 220 11.93 9.14 -7.00
C PHE A 220 12.99 8.74 -8.04
N LYS A 221 12.53 8.48 -9.26
CA LYS A 221 13.41 8.16 -10.39
C LYS A 221 13.82 9.48 -11.04
N PHE A 222 15.10 9.81 -10.97
CA PHE A 222 15.69 10.91 -11.75
C PHE A 222 15.75 10.51 -13.23
#